data_AF-A0A2V9SFV0-F1
#
_entry.id   AF-A0A2V9SFV0-F1
#
_cell.length_a   1.000
_cell.length_b   1.000
_cell.length_c   1.000
_cell.angle_alpha   90.00
_cell.angle_beta   90.00
_cell.angle_gamma   90.00
#
_symmetry.space_group_name_H-M   'P 1'
#
loop_
_entity.id
_entity.type
_entity.pdbx_description
1 polymer ?
#
loop_
_entity_poly.entity_id
_entity_poly.type
_entity_poly.pdbx_seq_one_letter_code
_entity_poly.pdbx_strand_id
1 'polypeptide(L)'
;MILIAVIFQVEPSMAQDAHAEKDSAQQHVGQNMPGMTGMSHQDMSGHKMTMESHSLIELLQHHVTAGTDAEPNSTPAPMLMTMKGKWTLMFHGEAFLNDIQQSRPRGADKFFSTNWIMPMAQRQLGKGTLTLRAMLSFEPGTVSKRRYPELFQQGETAFGRVVVDGQHPHDFFMELAALYDHKLSENTLLSFYAAPMGDPAMGPLAYPHRPSASEDPIAPLGHHLQDSTHIADDVITVGLTYRDVRLEASGFHGREPDEFRWNLDSGKIDSWSSRLTVNPGQSWSFQYSLAQLHSPEALAPGTDLRRMTASLMYNRRLQNGNWASMLLWGRNRSLVDG
;
A
#
# COMPACT_ATOMS: atom_id res chain seq x y z
N MET A 1 -2.28 -28.83 14.65
CA MET A 1 -2.33 -27.95 13.47
C MET A 1 -0.88 -27.78 13.05
N ILE A 2 -0.48 -28.43 11.96
CA ILE A 2 0.86 -28.26 11.38
C ILE A 2 0.61 -27.44 10.13
N LEU A 3 0.91 -26.13 10.19
CA LEU A 3 0.97 -25.28 9.01
C LEU A 3 2.35 -25.51 8.41
N ILE A 4 2.43 -26.25 7.31
CA ILE A 4 3.63 -26.28 6.48
C ILE A 4 3.36 -25.30 5.34
N ALA A 5 3.83 -24.07 5.49
CA ALA A 5 3.94 -23.14 4.38
C ALA A 5 5.22 -23.50 3.62
N VAL A 6 5.08 -24.05 2.41
CA VAL A 6 6.22 -24.19 1.50
C VAL A 6 6.24 -22.95 0.60
N ILE A 7 7.07 -21.98 0.97
CA ILE A 7 7.29 -20.77 0.16
C ILE A 7 8.27 -21.12 -0.95
N PHE A 8 7.81 -21.15 -2.20
CA PHE A 8 8.69 -21.16 -3.37
C PHE A 8 8.90 -19.73 -3.83
N GLN A 9 10.07 -19.17 -3.55
CA GLN A 9 10.51 -17.93 -4.16
C GLN A 9 11.38 -18.29 -5.38
N VAL A 10 10.92 -17.96 -6.58
CA VAL A 10 11.79 -17.96 -7.77
C VAL A 10 12.34 -16.55 -7.92
N GLU A 11 13.49 -16.29 -7.31
CA GLU A 11 14.29 -15.12 -7.66
C GLU A 11 15.13 -15.48 -8.91
N PRO A 12 15.11 -14.67 -9.98
CA PRO A 12 16.15 -14.79 -10.99
C PRO A 12 17.48 -14.39 -10.35
N SER A 13 18.32 -15.39 -10.06
CA SER A 13 19.70 -15.16 -9.64
C SER A 13 20.47 -14.52 -10.79
N MET A 14 20.80 -13.23 -10.69
CA MET A 14 21.91 -12.67 -11.45
C MET A 14 23.15 -12.71 -10.56
N ALA A 15 24.06 -13.62 -10.89
CA ALA A 15 25.39 -13.68 -10.33
C ALA A 15 26.07 -12.30 -10.49
N GLN A 16 26.46 -11.69 -9.38
CA GLN A 16 27.45 -10.62 -9.40
C GLN A 16 28.81 -11.28 -9.52
N ASP A 17 29.35 -11.35 -10.73
CA ASP A 17 30.75 -11.68 -10.94
C ASP A 17 31.62 -10.58 -10.33
N ALA A 18 32.21 -10.90 -9.17
CA ALA A 18 33.22 -10.07 -8.52
C ALA A 18 34.53 -10.17 -9.30
N HIS A 19 34.79 -9.21 -10.18
CA HIS A 19 36.15 -8.95 -10.65
C HIS A 19 36.82 -7.93 -9.73
N ALA A 20 37.71 -8.45 -8.89
CA ALA A 20 38.66 -7.68 -8.10
C ALA A 20 39.64 -6.93 -9.01
N GLU A 21 39.67 -5.61 -8.90
CA GLU A 21 40.73 -4.79 -9.51
C GLU A 21 41.68 -4.30 -8.41
N LYS A 22 42.96 -4.60 -8.60
CA LYS A 22 44.06 -4.36 -7.66
C LYS A 22 44.46 -2.89 -7.63
N ASP A 23 44.82 -2.43 -6.44
CA ASP A 23 45.59 -1.22 -6.17
C ASP A 23 46.75 -0.99 -7.16
N SER A 24 46.80 0.19 -7.74
CA SER A 24 48.07 0.83 -8.09
C SER A 24 47.98 2.34 -7.89
N ALA A 25 48.76 2.82 -6.92
CA ALA A 25 48.95 4.23 -6.63
C ALA A 25 49.81 4.89 -7.72
N GLN A 26 49.36 6.04 -8.24
CA GLN A 26 50.25 7.04 -8.83
C GLN A 26 49.64 8.44 -8.73
N GLN A 27 50.33 9.32 -8.01
CA GLN A 27 50.11 10.77 -7.94
C GLN A 27 50.42 11.40 -9.30
N HIS A 28 49.64 12.39 -9.75
CA HIS A 28 50.13 13.58 -10.46
C HIS A 28 49.12 14.73 -10.46
N VAL A 29 49.68 15.92 -10.67
CA VAL A 29 49.23 17.29 -10.37
C VAL A 29 48.18 17.82 -11.37
N GLY A 30 47.41 18.84 -10.95
CA GLY A 30 46.18 19.31 -11.60
C GLY A 30 46.32 20.10 -12.91
N GLN A 31 45.17 20.35 -13.54
CA GLN A 31 44.93 21.44 -14.48
C GLN A 31 43.42 21.69 -14.66
N ASN A 32 43.04 22.97 -14.63
CA ASN A 32 41.74 23.50 -15.06
C ASN A 32 41.53 23.32 -16.57
N MET A 33 40.28 23.09 -17.02
CA MET A 33 39.58 23.85 -18.09
C MET A 33 38.15 23.30 -18.34
N PRO A 34 37.25 24.11 -18.94
CA PRO A 34 35.79 23.99 -18.79
C PRO A 34 35.05 23.37 -19.99
N GLY A 35 33.81 22.94 -19.73
CA GLY A 35 32.75 22.84 -20.74
C GLY A 35 32.44 21.42 -21.22
N MET A 36 31.31 20.85 -20.77
CA MET A 36 30.59 19.82 -21.52
C MET A 36 29.08 20.04 -21.42
N THR A 37 28.57 20.79 -22.39
CA THR A 37 27.23 20.60 -22.95
C THR A 37 27.12 19.19 -23.52
N GLY A 38 26.03 18.48 -23.19
CA GLY A 38 25.64 17.24 -23.85
C GLY A 38 25.76 16.01 -22.95
N MET A 39 24.86 15.89 -21.95
CA MET A 39 24.54 14.57 -21.43
C MET A 39 23.57 13.91 -22.41
N SER A 40 24.09 12.88 -23.08
CA SER A 40 23.34 11.94 -23.90
C SER A 40 22.19 11.33 -23.09
N HIS A 41 21.04 11.20 -23.73
CA HIS A 41 19.96 10.33 -23.25
C HIS A 41 20.46 8.88 -23.26
N GLN A 42 21.07 8.43 -22.16
CA GLN A 42 21.27 7.01 -21.92
C GLN A 42 19.90 6.39 -21.65
N ASP A 43 19.62 5.37 -22.45
CA ASP A 43 18.43 4.55 -22.45
C ASP A 43 18.33 3.77 -21.12
N MET A 44 17.65 4.36 -20.13
CA MET A 44 17.32 3.73 -18.85
C MET A 44 16.09 2.83 -19.02
N SER A 45 16.22 1.80 -19.86
CA SER A 45 15.18 0.80 -20.04
C SER A 45 15.25 -0.25 -18.91
N GLY A 46 14.21 -0.30 -18.08
CA GLY A 46 13.78 -1.50 -17.35
C GLY A 46 14.61 -2.03 -16.19
N HIS A 47 15.45 -1.22 -15.53
CA HIS A 47 16.21 -1.71 -14.37
C HIS A 47 15.36 -1.64 -13.08
N LYS A 48 15.43 -2.70 -12.25
CA LYS A 48 14.85 -2.70 -10.90
C LYS A 48 15.61 -1.69 -10.04
N MET A 49 14.92 -0.65 -9.60
CA MET A 49 15.48 0.40 -8.74
C MET A 49 14.81 0.30 -7.37
N THR A 50 15.59 0.54 -6.31
CA THR A 50 15.03 0.67 -4.96
C THR A 50 14.94 2.16 -4.66
N MET A 51 13.73 2.67 -4.42
CA MET A 51 13.58 4.04 -3.93
C MET A 51 14.01 4.11 -2.48
N GLU A 52 14.77 5.15 -2.14
CA GLU A 52 15.13 5.48 -0.77
C GLU A 52 14.58 6.86 -0.45
N SER A 53 14.07 7.01 0.77
CA SER A 53 13.54 8.28 1.25
C SER A 53 14.38 8.75 2.43
N HIS A 54 14.74 10.02 2.46
CA HIS A 54 15.50 10.63 3.57
C HIS A 54 14.62 11.54 4.44
N SER A 55 13.36 11.74 4.06
CA SER A 55 12.36 12.47 4.85
C SER A 55 10.97 11.93 4.60
N LEU A 56 10.01 12.28 5.47
CA LEU A 56 8.60 11.98 5.24
C LEU A 56 8.12 12.61 3.92
N ILE A 57 8.49 13.85 3.63
CA ILE A 57 8.08 14.52 2.39
C ILE A 57 8.54 13.74 1.15
N GLU A 58 9.79 13.28 1.11
CA GLU A 58 10.29 12.46 -0.02
C GLU A 58 9.53 11.13 -0.12
N LEU A 59 9.31 10.46 1.02
CA LEU A 59 8.54 9.22 1.07
C LEU A 59 7.15 9.40 0.46
N LEU A 60 6.43 10.46 0.85
CA LEU A 60 5.09 10.74 0.35
C LEU A 60 5.09 11.02 -1.14
N GLN A 61 6.11 11.70 -1.67
CA GLN A 61 6.21 12.01 -3.10
C GLN A 61 6.53 10.78 -3.97
N HIS A 62 6.95 9.66 -3.37
CA HIS A 62 7.20 8.40 -4.08
C HIS A 62 5.92 7.59 -4.32
N HIS A 63 4.88 7.77 -3.49
CA HIS A 63 3.58 7.08 -3.62
C HIS A 63 3.68 5.56 -3.74
N VAL A 64 4.58 4.95 -2.97
CA VAL A 64 4.88 3.50 -3.04
C VAL A 64 3.93 2.62 -2.21
N THR A 65 3.21 3.22 -1.25
CA THR A 65 2.24 2.55 -0.37
C THR A 65 0.80 2.71 -0.88
N ALA A 66 -0.15 1.90 -0.38
CA ALA A 66 -1.58 2.11 -0.65
C ALA A 66 -2.05 3.52 -0.22
N GLY A 67 -3.02 4.07 -0.96
CA GLY A 67 -3.68 5.32 -0.62
C GLY A 67 -2.75 6.47 -0.30
N THR A 68 -2.92 6.99 0.90
CA THR A 68 -2.16 8.12 1.43
C THR A 68 -1.23 7.74 2.58
N ASP A 69 -1.01 6.44 2.82
CA ASP A 69 -0.21 5.94 3.94
C ASP A 69 1.26 6.38 3.94
N ALA A 70 1.91 6.20 5.09
CA ALA A 70 3.34 6.43 5.23
C ALA A 70 3.98 5.39 6.15
N GLU A 71 4.85 4.58 5.56
CA GLU A 71 5.76 3.68 6.25
C GLU A 71 6.97 4.43 6.85
N PRO A 72 7.87 3.79 7.61
CA PRO A 72 9.14 4.41 7.97
C PRO A 72 9.97 4.77 6.73
N ASN A 73 10.61 5.94 6.72
CA ASN A 73 11.39 6.43 5.56
C ASN A 73 12.49 5.45 5.09
N SER A 74 13.03 4.63 5.99
CA SER A 74 14.06 3.63 5.71
C SER A 74 13.55 2.42 4.93
N THR A 75 12.23 2.28 4.76
CA THR A 75 11.65 1.12 4.10
C THR A 75 11.97 1.16 2.61
N PRO A 76 12.61 0.12 2.05
CA PRO A 76 12.91 0.08 0.63
C PRO A 76 11.65 -0.28 -0.16
N ALA A 77 11.41 0.46 -1.24
CA ALA A 77 10.36 0.17 -2.20
C ALA A 77 10.98 -0.32 -3.52
N PRO A 78 11.05 -1.65 -3.75
CA PRO A 78 11.58 -2.20 -4.98
C PRO A 78 10.55 -2.07 -6.11
N MET A 79 10.90 -1.34 -7.17
CA MET A 79 9.98 -1.12 -8.29
C MET A 79 10.71 -1.05 -9.62
N LEU A 80 10.00 -1.41 -10.69
CA LEU A 80 10.46 -1.18 -12.05
C LEU A 80 10.16 0.27 -12.40
N MET A 81 11.14 0.97 -12.98
CA MET A 81 10.95 2.34 -13.41
C MET A 81 11.51 2.57 -14.80
N THR A 82 10.86 3.44 -15.55
CA THR A 82 11.41 3.97 -16.79
C THR A 82 10.90 5.38 -17.04
N MET A 83 11.66 6.17 -17.80
CA MET A 83 11.26 7.52 -18.17
C MET A 83 10.81 7.55 -19.62
N LYS A 84 9.61 8.09 -19.87
CA LYS A 84 9.08 8.34 -21.21
C LYS A 84 8.73 9.81 -21.37
N GLY A 85 9.65 10.57 -21.97
CA GLY A 85 9.52 12.03 -22.09
C GLY A 85 9.50 12.69 -20.71
N LYS A 86 8.37 13.31 -20.34
CA LYS A 86 8.19 13.97 -19.04
C LYS A 86 7.58 13.07 -17.96
N TRP A 87 7.28 11.82 -18.30
CA TRP A 87 6.66 10.86 -17.39
C TRP A 87 7.69 9.89 -16.84
N THR A 88 7.68 9.70 -15.53
CA THR A 88 8.26 8.54 -14.86
C THR A 88 7.17 7.49 -14.74
N LEU A 89 7.34 6.37 -15.42
CA LEU A 89 6.46 5.22 -15.31
C LEU A 89 7.05 4.27 -14.29
N MET A 90 6.23 3.81 -13.37
CA MET A 90 6.64 2.93 -12.29
C MET A 90 5.70 1.74 -12.20
N PHE A 91 6.23 0.60 -11.80
CA PHE A 91 5.45 -0.62 -11.63
C PHE A 91 5.94 -1.37 -10.40
N HIS A 92 5.00 -1.64 -9.50
CA HIS A 92 5.18 -2.46 -8.33
C HIS A 92 4.12 -3.56 -8.33
N GLY A 93 4.33 -4.64 -7.58
CA GLY A 93 3.40 -5.76 -7.59
C GLY A 93 3.93 -6.97 -6.85
N GLU A 94 2.99 -7.83 -6.51
CA GLU A 94 3.22 -9.06 -5.76
C GLU A 94 2.21 -10.12 -6.18
N ALA A 95 2.63 -11.38 -6.14
CA ALA A 95 1.74 -12.50 -6.40
C ALA A 95 2.21 -13.73 -5.62
N PHE A 96 1.26 -14.36 -4.92
CA PHE A 96 1.43 -15.63 -4.25
C PHE A 96 0.61 -16.71 -4.92
N LEU A 97 1.12 -17.95 -4.87
CA LEU A 97 0.35 -19.15 -5.13
C LEU A 97 0.14 -19.88 -3.82
N ASN A 98 -1.12 -20.06 -3.45
CA ASN A 98 -1.54 -20.58 -2.17
C ASN A 98 -2.18 -21.95 -2.35
N ASP A 99 -1.74 -22.94 -1.59
CA ASP A 99 -2.43 -24.22 -1.39
C ASP A 99 -2.71 -24.41 0.10
N ILE A 100 -3.97 -24.26 0.48
CA ILE A 100 -4.43 -24.45 1.86
C ILE A 100 -5.01 -25.85 1.98
N GLN A 101 -4.55 -26.60 2.98
CA GLN A 101 -5.10 -27.90 3.35
C GLN A 101 -5.49 -27.90 4.83
N GLN A 102 -6.79 -27.99 5.12
CA GLN A 102 -7.35 -27.88 6.46
C GLN A 102 -8.27 -29.06 6.76
N SER A 103 -7.86 -29.88 7.72
CA SER A 103 -8.70 -30.95 8.25
C SER A 103 -9.75 -30.43 9.25
N ARG A 104 -10.71 -31.30 9.63
CA ARG A 104 -11.81 -31.07 10.59
C ARG A 104 -13.04 -30.36 9.98
N PRO A 105 -14.22 -30.42 10.62
CA PRO A 105 -15.48 -30.00 10.00
C PRO A 105 -15.60 -28.54 9.56
N ARG A 106 -14.78 -27.64 10.12
CA ARG A 106 -14.74 -26.21 9.75
C ARG A 106 -13.66 -25.89 8.72
N GLY A 107 -12.72 -26.81 8.50
CA GLY A 107 -11.63 -26.64 7.55
C GLY A 107 -12.10 -26.86 6.12
N ALA A 108 -11.43 -26.20 5.18
CA ALA A 108 -11.58 -26.47 3.76
C ALA A 108 -10.24 -26.32 3.05
N ASP A 109 -10.10 -27.04 1.94
CA ASP A 109 -8.92 -26.98 1.10
C ASP A 109 -9.12 -26.02 -0.07
N LYS A 110 -8.06 -25.35 -0.50
CA LYS A 110 -8.11 -24.50 -1.69
C LYS A 110 -6.74 -24.21 -2.30
N PHE A 111 -6.69 -24.29 -3.63
CA PHE A 111 -5.65 -23.69 -4.45
C PHE A 111 -6.12 -22.37 -5.05
N PHE A 112 -5.37 -21.28 -4.86
CA PHE A 112 -5.71 -19.93 -5.31
C PHE A 112 -4.47 -19.02 -5.36
N SER A 113 -4.64 -17.78 -5.80
CA SER A 113 -3.58 -16.77 -5.78
C SER A 113 -4.10 -15.50 -5.15
N THR A 114 -3.33 -14.94 -4.21
CA THR A 114 -3.46 -13.56 -3.74
C THR A 114 -2.42 -12.71 -4.44
N ASN A 115 -2.82 -11.54 -4.94
CA ASN A 115 -1.96 -10.75 -5.81
C ASN A 115 -2.46 -9.32 -5.97
N TRP A 116 -1.53 -8.46 -6.31
CA TRP A 116 -1.81 -7.10 -6.74
C TRP A 116 -0.71 -6.59 -7.68
N ILE A 117 -1.10 -5.72 -8.60
CA ILE A 117 -0.16 -4.93 -9.41
C ILE A 117 -0.49 -3.46 -9.25
N MET A 118 0.54 -2.62 -9.25
CA MET A 118 0.42 -1.18 -9.04
C MET A 118 1.22 -0.41 -10.10
N PRO A 119 0.67 -0.21 -11.31
CA PRO A 119 1.23 0.71 -12.28
C PRO A 119 0.99 2.17 -11.87
N MET A 120 2.01 3.00 -12.07
CA MET A 120 2.00 4.42 -11.77
C MET A 120 2.60 5.24 -12.91
N ALA A 121 2.10 6.44 -13.10
CA ALA A 121 2.64 7.44 -14.00
C ALA A 121 2.76 8.78 -13.29
N GLN A 122 3.98 9.27 -13.14
CA GLN A 122 4.30 10.49 -12.42
C GLN A 122 4.92 11.54 -13.34
N ARG A 123 4.57 12.82 -13.17
CA ARG A 123 5.20 13.93 -13.88
C ARG A 123 5.10 15.24 -13.11
N GLN A 124 5.97 16.18 -13.45
CA GLN A 124 5.77 17.57 -13.06
C GLN A 124 4.54 18.17 -13.77
N LEU A 125 3.68 18.84 -13.01
CA LEU A 125 2.52 19.60 -13.50
C LEU A 125 2.42 20.94 -12.75
N GLY A 126 2.80 22.02 -13.43
CA GLY A 126 2.87 23.35 -12.82
C GLY A 126 3.87 23.36 -11.66
N LYS A 127 3.43 23.85 -10.49
CA LYS A 127 4.26 23.93 -9.27
C LYS A 127 4.22 22.66 -8.40
N GLY A 128 3.71 21.55 -8.93
CA GLY A 128 3.55 20.31 -8.17
C GLY A 128 3.75 19.07 -9.04
N THR A 129 3.70 17.92 -8.40
CA THR A 129 3.84 16.61 -9.03
C THR A 129 2.47 15.98 -9.15
N LEU A 130 2.11 15.55 -10.36
CA LEU A 130 0.93 14.72 -10.60
C LEU A 130 1.38 13.26 -10.66
N THR A 131 0.73 12.41 -9.89
CA THR A 131 0.86 10.95 -9.97
C THR A 131 -0.50 10.34 -10.25
N LEU A 132 -0.57 9.52 -11.29
CA LEU A 132 -1.71 8.67 -11.59
C LEU A 132 -1.34 7.26 -11.15
N ARG A 133 -2.21 6.60 -10.40
CA ARG A 133 -1.96 5.27 -9.85
C ARG A 133 -3.18 4.39 -10.02
N ALA A 134 -2.94 3.14 -10.39
CA ALA A 134 -3.93 2.08 -10.28
C ALA A 134 -3.35 0.96 -9.41
N MET A 135 -4.21 0.27 -8.68
CA MET A 135 -3.90 -0.98 -8.00
C MET A 135 -4.96 -2.01 -8.40
N LEU A 136 -4.52 -3.11 -9.01
CA LEU A 136 -5.40 -4.11 -9.59
C LEU A 136 -5.14 -5.49 -8.98
N SER A 137 -6.19 -6.26 -8.72
CA SER A 137 -6.10 -7.65 -8.27
C SER A 137 -6.72 -8.61 -9.28
N PHE A 138 -6.08 -9.75 -9.51
CA PHE A 138 -6.67 -10.86 -10.26
C PHE A 138 -7.28 -11.93 -9.35
N GLU A 139 -7.35 -11.69 -8.05
CA GLU A 139 -8.01 -12.56 -7.08
C GLU A 139 -9.44 -12.99 -7.47
N PRO A 140 -10.30 -12.12 -8.02
CA PRO A 140 -11.65 -12.53 -8.45
C PRO A 140 -11.66 -13.65 -9.50
N GLY A 141 -10.58 -13.78 -10.28
CA GLY A 141 -10.40 -14.83 -11.28
C GLY A 141 -9.77 -16.11 -10.76
N THR A 142 -9.06 -16.06 -9.62
CA THR A 142 -8.31 -17.20 -9.06
C THR A 142 -8.98 -17.78 -7.81
N VAL A 143 -9.70 -16.95 -7.03
CA VAL A 143 -10.42 -17.33 -5.81
C VAL A 143 -11.82 -17.83 -6.18
N SER A 144 -11.91 -19.13 -6.43
CA SER A 144 -13.18 -19.78 -6.75
C SER A 144 -14.25 -19.58 -5.66
N LYS A 145 -15.52 -19.49 -6.06
CA LYS A 145 -16.68 -19.34 -5.16
C LYS A 145 -16.61 -18.08 -4.26
N ARG A 146 -15.87 -17.03 -4.69
CA ARG A 146 -15.77 -15.72 -4.01
C ARG A 146 -15.29 -15.78 -2.55
N ARG A 147 -14.53 -16.82 -2.19
CA ARG A 147 -13.92 -16.93 -0.87
C ARG A 147 -12.74 -17.89 -0.84
N TYR A 148 -11.81 -17.75 0.09
CA TYR A 148 -10.83 -18.78 0.47
C TYR A 148 -10.95 -19.17 1.95
N PRO A 149 -10.49 -20.37 2.36
CA PRO A 149 -10.60 -20.85 3.74
C PRO A 149 -9.66 -20.09 4.68
N GLU A 150 -10.21 -19.56 5.78
CA GLU A 150 -9.46 -18.81 6.78
C GLU A 150 -10.20 -18.90 8.12
N LEU A 151 -9.81 -19.86 8.95
CA LEU A 151 -10.54 -20.16 10.19
C LEU A 151 -10.59 -18.94 11.11
N PHE A 152 -11.74 -18.74 11.75
CA PHE A 152 -12.06 -17.60 12.64
C PHE A 152 -12.30 -16.26 11.94
N GLN A 153 -12.00 -16.15 10.65
CA GLN A 153 -12.33 -14.97 9.86
C GLN A 153 -13.84 -14.85 9.67
N GLN A 154 -14.32 -13.60 9.72
CA GLN A 154 -15.70 -13.20 9.43
C GLN A 154 -15.64 -11.87 8.69
N GLY A 155 -16.52 -11.68 7.72
CA GLY A 155 -16.63 -10.42 6.98
C GLY A 155 -17.30 -10.61 5.63
N GLU A 156 -17.91 -9.54 5.13
CA GLU A 156 -18.54 -9.43 3.82
C GLU A 156 -19.46 -10.61 3.43
N THR A 157 -19.75 -10.74 2.13
CA THR A 157 -20.70 -11.72 1.60
C THR A 157 -20.17 -12.49 0.40
N ALA A 158 -20.66 -13.72 0.25
CA ALA A 158 -20.55 -14.52 -0.95
C ALA A 158 -21.89 -15.20 -1.26
N PHE A 159 -22.48 -14.85 -2.40
CA PHE A 159 -23.81 -15.26 -2.84
C PHE A 159 -24.91 -14.86 -1.84
N GLY A 160 -24.82 -13.64 -1.31
CA GLY A 160 -25.77 -13.04 -0.36
C GLY A 160 -25.72 -13.64 1.05
N ARG A 161 -24.64 -14.36 1.39
CA ARG A 161 -24.44 -14.97 2.71
C ARG A 161 -23.13 -14.51 3.34
N VAL A 162 -23.12 -14.33 4.65
CA VAL A 162 -21.92 -14.03 5.44
C VAL A 162 -20.82 -15.05 5.14
N VAL A 163 -19.59 -14.57 4.92
CA VAL A 163 -18.42 -15.47 4.91
C VAL A 163 -18.03 -15.78 6.36
N VAL A 164 -18.00 -17.06 6.68
CA VAL A 164 -17.57 -17.59 7.99
C VAL A 164 -16.45 -18.59 7.75
N ASP A 165 -15.39 -18.51 8.56
CA ASP A 165 -14.19 -19.34 8.40
C ASP A 165 -13.57 -19.21 7.01
N GLY A 166 -13.64 -18.01 6.47
CA GLY A 166 -13.08 -17.69 5.17
C GLY A 166 -13.01 -16.20 4.96
N GLN A 167 -12.34 -15.84 3.88
CA GLN A 167 -12.16 -14.48 3.45
C GLN A 167 -12.53 -14.31 1.98
N HIS A 168 -13.04 -13.14 1.62
CA HIS A 168 -13.34 -12.80 0.23
C HIS A 168 -12.06 -12.44 -0.54
N PRO A 169 -12.06 -12.56 -1.88
CA PRO A 169 -11.01 -11.94 -2.69
C PRO A 169 -11.09 -10.41 -2.59
N HIS A 170 -9.97 -9.74 -2.83
CA HIS A 170 -10.00 -8.33 -3.18
C HIS A 170 -10.75 -8.10 -4.50
N ASP A 171 -11.25 -6.88 -4.67
CA ASP A 171 -11.84 -6.40 -5.92
C ASP A 171 -10.78 -6.23 -7.01
N PHE A 172 -11.20 -6.36 -8.28
CA PHE A 172 -10.30 -6.22 -9.42
C PHE A 172 -9.67 -4.83 -9.45
N PHE A 173 -10.45 -3.80 -9.12
CA PHE A 173 -9.96 -2.44 -8.89
C PHE A 173 -9.85 -2.21 -7.39
N MET A 174 -8.63 -2.23 -6.85
CA MET A 174 -8.38 -1.88 -5.45
C MET A 174 -8.07 -0.38 -5.31
N GLU A 175 -7.48 0.22 -6.34
CA GLU A 175 -7.27 1.66 -6.39
C GLU A 175 -7.29 2.18 -7.83
N LEU A 176 -7.89 3.34 -8.03
CA LEU A 176 -7.79 4.18 -9.22
C LEU A 176 -7.70 5.63 -8.75
N ALA A 177 -6.50 6.21 -8.70
CA ALA A 177 -6.26 7.47 -8.03
C ALA A 177 -5.48 8.49 -8.87
N ALA A 178 -5.79 9.75 -8.64
CA ALA A 178 -4.95 10.88 -9.01
C ALA A 178 -4.46 11.61 -7.75
N LEU A 179 -3.16 11.81 -7.67
CA LEU A 179 -2.47 12.44 -6.55
C LEU A 179 -1.78 13.71 -7.05
N TYR A 180 -1.91 14.81 -6.31
CA TYR A 180 -1.25 16.07 -6.62
C TYR A 180 -0.51 16.61 -5.39
N ASP A 181 0.80 16.71 -5.53
CA ASP A 181 1.71 17.17 -4.47
C ASP A 181 2.24 18.56 -4.79
N HIS A 182 1.87 19.54 -3.97
CA HIS A 182 2.32 20.91 -4.08
C HIS A 182 3.30 21.24 -2.95
N LYS A 183 4.59 21.27 -3.28
CA LYS A 183 5.65 21.64 -2.33
C LYS A 183 5.60 23.15 -2.08
N LEU A 184 5.14 23.55 -0.90
CA LEU A 184 5.00 24.94 -0.48
C LEU A 184 6.34 25.53 0.00
N SER A 185 7.18 24.69 0.60
CA SER A 185 8.55 25.02 1.01
C SER A 185 9.40 23.74 1.05
N GLU A 186 10.69 23.85 1.40
CA GLU A 186 11.54 22.67 1.65
C GLU A 186 10.96 21.72 2.70
N ASN A 187 10.22 22.26 3.67
CA ASN A 187 9.70 21.54 4.84
C ASN A 187 8.18 21.41 4.83
N THR A 188 7.49 21.77 3.74
CA THR A 188 6.02 21.80 3.71
C THR A 188 5.47 21.28 2.40
N LEU A 189 4.59 20.28 2.50
CA LEU A 189 3.92 19.66 1.37
C LEU A 189 2.41 19.71 1.58
N LEU A 190 1.69 20.19 0.57
CA LEU A 190 0.25 20.08 0.48
C LEU A 190 -0.10 19.00 -0.55
N SER A 191 -0.82 17.97 -0.13
CA SER A 191 -1.16 16.81 -0.95
C SER A 191 -2.67 16.73 -1.14
N PHE A 192 -3.07 16.40 -2.37
CA PHE A 192 -4.45 16.13 -2.74
C PHE A 192 -4.52 14.73 -3.34
N TYR A 193 -5.56 13.99 -2.99
CA TYR A 193 -5.83 12.65 -3.49
C TYR A 193 -7.31 12.57 -3.85
N ALA A 194 -7.60 12.06 -5.04
CA ALA A 194 -8.95 11.80 -5.49
C ALA A 194 -8.99 10.45 -6.20
N ALA A 195 -9.93 9.59 -5.82
CA ALA A 195 -10.01 8.24 -6.32
C ALA A 195 -11.48 7.77 -6.35
N PRO A 196 -12.04 7.38 -7.51
CA PRO A 196 -13.31 6.64 -7.53
C PRO A 196 -13.27 5.36 -6.70
N MET A 197 -12.10 4.75 -6.56
CA MET A 197 -11.85 3.62 -5.68
C MET A 197 -10.46 3.79 -5.07
N GLY A 198 -10.32 3.71 -3.75
CA GLY A 198 -9.02 3.80 -3.11
C GLY A 198 -9.06 3.87 -1.60
N ASP A 199 -8.00 4.41 -1.01
CA ASP A 199 -7.72 4.28 0.42
C ASP A 199 -7.73 5.66 1.12
N PRO A 200 -8.78 5.96 1.90
CA PRO A 200 -8.92 7.23 2.62
C PRO A 200 -7.86 7.35 3.73
N ALA A 201 -7.76 8.53 4.34
CA ALA A 201 -6.87 8.75 5.49
C ALA A 201 -7.43 8.08 6.75
N MET A 202 -7.46 6.75 6.78
CA MET A 202 -7.92 5.92 7.88
C MET A 202 -7.11 4.63 7.92
N GLY A 203 -6.91 4.11 9.12
CA GLY A 203 -6.31 2.80 9.29
C GLY A 203 -4.79 2.83 9.19
N PRO A 204 -4.15 1.74 9.64
CA PRO A 204 -2.77 1.49 9.27
C PRO A 204 -2.66 1.21 7.78
N LEU A 205 -1.42 1.19 7.28
CA LEU A 205 -1.08 0.62 5.98
C LEU A 205 -1.82 -0.72 5.75
N ALA A 206 -2.51 -0.84 4.62
CA ALA A 206 -3.25 -2.04 4.23
C ALA A 206 -2.35 -3.28 4.30
N TYR A 207 -2.90 -4.39 4.80
CA TYR A 207 -2.12 -5.60 5.07
C TYR A 207 -1.28 -6.11 3.88
N PRO A 208 -1.73 -6.04 2.61
CA PRO A 208 -0.94 -6.53 1.48
C PRO A 208 0.33 -5.70 1.24
N HIS A 209 0.40 -4.49 1.80
CA HIS A 209 1.55 -3.59 1.65
C HIS A 209 2.46 -3.58 2.88
N ARG A 210 2.16 -4.33 3.95
CA ARG A 210 2.91 -4.24 5.21
C ARG A 210 4.28 -4.93 5.08
N PRO A 211 5.40 -4.21 5.23
CA PRO A 211 6.73 -4.83 5.21
C PRO A 211 6.93 -5.87 6.32
N SER A 212 6.22 -5.73 7.46
CA SER A 212 6.29 -6.68 8.57
C SER A 212 5.57 -8.00 8.32
N ALA A 213 4.76 -8.08 7.26
CA ALA A 213 3.97 -9.25 6.88
C ALA A 213 4.07 -9.52 5.37
N SER A 214 5.15 -9.07 4.71
CA SER A 214 5.32 -9.18 3.26
C SER A 214 5.47 -10.62 2.76
N GLU A 215 5.59 -11.60 3.66
CA GLU A 215 5.63 -13.03 3.33
C GLU A 215 4.33 -13.75 3.70
N ASP A 216 3.35 -13.03 4.26
CA ASP A 216 2.04 -13.57 4.63
C ASP A 216 1.03 -13.33 3.50
N PRO A 217 0.64 -14.36 2.75
CA PRO A 217 -0.18 -14.18 1.57
C PRO A 217 -1.68 -14.04 1.87
N ILE A 218 -2.11 -14.14 3.14
CA ILE A 218 -3.52 -14.14 3.54
C ILE A 218 -3.84 -12.98 4.51
N ALA A 219 -5.12 -12.68 4.66
CA ALA A 219 -5.55 -11.53 5.45
C ALA A 219 -5.38 -11.78 6.96
N PRO A 220 -4.80 -10.85 7.73
CA PRO A 220 -4.77 -10.99 9.18
C PRO A 220 -6.18 -10.98 9.76
N LEU A 221 -6.40 -11.71 10.86
CA LEU A 221 -7.72 -11.85 11.49
C LEU A 221 -8.40 -10.51 11.87
N GLY A 222 -7.60 -9.46 12.07
CA GLY A 222 -8.07 -8.13 12.44
C GLY A 222 -8.42 -7.23 11.27
N HIS A 223 -8.24 -7.66 10.01
CA HIS A 223 -8.32 -6.80 8.81
C HIS A 223 -9.62 -5.98 8.75
N HIS A 224 -10.77 -6.64 8.91
CA HIS A 224 -12.10 -6.01 8.89
C HIS A 224 -12.33 -4.99 10.01
N LEU A 225 -11.53 -5.01 11.07
CA LEU A 225 -11.59 -4.07 12.17
C LEU A 225 -10.58 -2.92 12.05
N GLN A 226 -9.64 -3.01 11.12
CA GLN A 226 -8.43 -2.17 11.10
C GLN A 226 -8.28 -1.43 9.78
N ASP A 227 -8.30 -2.14 8.66
CA ASP A 227 -7.91 -1.63 7.35
C ASP A 227 -8.84 -2.05 6.20
N SER A 228 -10.07 -2.53 6.47
CA SER A 228 -11.02 -2.87 5.38
C SER A 228 -11.34 -1.73 4.42
N THR A 229 -11.18 -0.48 4.84
CA THR A 229 -11.44 0.69 3.99
C THR A 229 -10.33 1.02 2.99
N HIS A 230 -9.28 0.20 2.89
CA HIS A 230 -8.24 0.39 1.87
C HIS A 230 -8.75 0.23 0.43
N ILE A 231 -10.00 -0.21 0.27
CA ILE A 231 -10.75 -0.25 -0.99
C ILE A 231 -12.13 0.38 -0.71
N ALA A 232 -12.17 1.71 -0.59
CA ALA A 232 -13.38 2.49 -0.40
C ALA A 232 -13.73 3.28 -1.68
N ASP A 233 -15.02 3.53 -1.89
CA ASP A 233 -15.49 4.27 -3.06
C ASP A 233 -15.46 5.79 -2.84
N ASP A 234 -15.31 6.52 -3.95
CA ASP A 234 -15.49 7.97 -4.04
C ASP A 234 -14.65 8.77 -3.01
N VAL A 235 -13.37 8.44 -2.90
CA VAL A 235 -12.45 9.01 -1.92
C VAL A 235 -11.89 10.35 -2.39
N ILE A 236 -11.95 11.35 -1.49
CA ILE A 236 -11.23 12.61 -1.62
C ILE A 236 -10.47 12.85 -0.32
N THR A 237 -9.16 13.10 -0.41
CA THR A 237 -8.29 13.38 0.75
C THR A 237 -7.48 14.64 0.52
N VAL A 238 -7.34 15.45 1.56
CA VAL A 238 -6.37 16.55 1.64
C VAL A 238 -5.41 16.29 2.79
N GLY A 239 -4.12 16.47 2.53
CA GLY A 239 -3.06 16.27 3.50
C GLY A 239 -2.13 17.49 3.59
N LEU A 240 -1.75 17.86 4.80
CA LEU A 240 -0.71 18.85 5.07
C LEU A 240 0.43 18.18 5.84
N THR A 241 1.62 18.21 5.25
CA THR A 241 2.84 17.70 5.87
C THR A 241 3.77 18.85 6.22
N TYR A 242 4.24 18.88 7.46
CA TYR A 242 5.31 19.75 7.92
C TYR A 242 6.42 18.91 8.54
N ARG A 243 7.59 18.88 7.89
CA ARG A 243 8.74 18.05 8.27
C ARG A 243 8.34 16.56 8.39
N ASP A 244 8.29 16.06 9.61
CA ASP A 244 8.05 14.67 10.01
C ASP A 244 6.60 14.43 10.47
N VAL A 245 5.73 15.44 10.42
CA VAL A 245 4.33 15.35 10.84
C VAL A 245 3.40 15.58 9.64
N ARG A 246 2.40 14.72 9.48
CA ARG A 246 1.34 14.85 8.49
C ARG A 246 -0.03 14.79 9.16
N LEU A 247 -0.91 15.73 8.80
CA LEU A 247 -2.32 15.71 9.16
C LEU A 247 -3.16 15.60 7.88
N GLU A 248 -4.16 14.73 7.91
CA GLU A 248 -5.00 14.43 6.76
C GLU A 248 -6.48 14.39 7.14
N ALA A 249 -7.34 14.71 6.18
CA ALA A 249 -8.78 14.54 6.27
C ALA A 249 -9.33 13.99 4.95
N SER A 250 -10.29 13.07 5.06
CA SER A 250 -10.93 12.44 3.90
C SER A 250 -12.44 12.47 4.01
N GLY A 251 -13.10 12.54 2.85
CA GLY A 251 -14.50 12.17 2.64
C GLY A 251 -14.58 11.03 1.63
N PHE A 252 -15.47 10.08 1.86
CA PHE A 252 -15.64 8.89 1.02
C PHE A 252 -17.03 8.28 1.20
N HIS A 253 -17.41 7.33 0.35
CA HIS A 253 -18.58 6.48 0.58
C HIS A 253 -18.19 5.34 1.52
N GLY A 254 -18.84 5.24 2.68
CA GLY A 254 -18.39 4.34 3.76
C GLY A 254 -18.78 2.88 3.63
N ARG A 255 -19.65 2.55 2.67
CA ARG A 255 -20.08 1.17 2.39
C ARG A 255 -18.89 0.36 1.88
N GLU A 256 -18.70 -0.85 2.42
CA GLU A 256 -17.71 -1.77 1.86
C GLU A 256 -18.15 -2.26 0.47
N PRO A 257 -17.20 -2.53 -0.45
CA PRO A 257 -17.52 -3.04 -1.78
C PRO A 257 -18.44 -4.25 -1.74
N ASP A 258 -19.27 -4.40 -2.76
CA ASP A 258 -20.19 -5.52 -2.80
C ASP A 258 -19.51 -6.84 -3.22
N GLU A 259 -20.27 -7.93 -3.26
CA GLU A 259 -19.71 -9.24 -3.62
C GLU A 259 -19.39 -9.41 -5.12
N PHE A 260 -19.53 -8.37 -5.95
CA PHE A 260 -19.38 -8.44 -7.41
C PHE A 260 -18.00 -8.13 -7.97
N ARG A 261 -16.98 -7.71 -7.21
CA ARG A 261 -15.51 -7.83 -7.46
C ARG A 261 -14.88 -7.44 -8.80
N TRP A 262 -15.60 -7.23 -9.88
CA TRP A 262 -15.07 -6.89 -11.22
C TRP A 262 -15.52 -5.50 -11.67
N ASN A 263 -16.45 -4.91 -10.94
CA ASN A 263 -17.00 -3.58 -11.14
C ASN A 263 -16.29 -2.55 -10.26
N LEU A 264 -16.69 -1.29 -10.44
CA LEU A 264 -16.46 -0.23 -9.49
C LEU A 264 -17.79 0.07 -8.84
N ASP A 265 -17.80 0.15 -7.53
CA ASP A 265 -18.93 0.65 -6.77
C ASP A 265 -18.83 2.18 -6.65
N SER A 266 -19.94 2.81 -6.28
CA SER A 266 -20.01 4.26 -6.08
C SER A 266 -21.26 4.63 -5.30
N GLY A 267 -21.16 5.71 -4.53
CA GLY A 267 -22.23 6.22 -3.70
C GLY A 267 -22.09 7.71 -3.41
N LYS A 268 -22.78 8.15 -2.35
CA LYS A 268 -22.58 9.50 -1.84
C LYS A 268 -21.39 9.49 -0.91
N ILE A 269 -20.59 10.55 -0.93
CA ILE A 269 -19.65 10.84 0.15
C ILE A 269 -20.48 11.11 1.42
N ASP A 270 -20.58 10.09 2.26
CA ASP A 270 -21.40 10.05 3.49
C ASP A 270 -20.58 9.74 4.74
N SER A 271 -19.29 9.46 4.56
CA SER A 271 -18.36 9.06 5.60
C SER A 271 -17.13 9.96 5.58
N TRP A 272 -16.44 10.03 6.71
CA TRP A 272 -15.26 10.89 6.86
C TRP A 272 -14.23 10.28 7.79
N SER A 273 -12.97 10.65 7.58
CA SER A 273 -11.87 10.28 8.46
C SER A 273 -10.86 11.40 8.64
N SER A 274 -10.02 11.27 9.66
CA SER A 274 -8.82 12.08 9.84
C SER A 274 -7.70 11.22 10.37
N ARG A 275 -6.48 11.50 9.91
CA ARG A 275 -5.27 10.76 10.29
C ARG A 275 -4.13 11.71 10.64
N LEU A 276 -3.46 11.41 11.74
CA LEU A 276 -2.19 12.01 12.12
C LEU A 276 -1.11 10.96 11.93
N THR A 277 -0.07 11.30 11.17
CA THR A 277 1.11 10.47 10.98
C THR A 277 2.36 11.23 11.41
N VAL A 278 3.28 10.55 12.10
CA VAL A 278 4.56 11.10 12.55
C VAL A 278 5.67 10.11 12.26
N ASN A 279 6.69 10.54 11.49
CA ASN A 279 7.87 9.73 11.16
C ASN A 279 9.12 10.29 11.86
N PRO A 280 9.35 10.00 13.16
CA PRO A 280 10.52 10.52 13.85
C PRO A 280 11.78 9.79 13.36
N GLY A 281 12.63 10.53 12.64
CA GLY A 281 13.84 9.99 12.03
C GLY A 281 13.53 9.08 10.82
N GLN A 282 14.37 8.07 10.59
CA GLN A 282 14.25 7.20 9.42
C GLN A 282 13.51 5.89 9.68
N SER A 283 13.52 5.40 10.92
CA SER A 283 13.16 4.00 11.22
C SER A 283 11.78 3.82 11.82
N TRP A 284 11.05 4.89 12.10
CA TRP A 284 9.77 4.81 12.80
C TRP A 284 8.68 5.56 12.04
N SER A 285 7.47 5.01 12.06
CA SER A 285 6.23 5.67 11.65
C SER A 285 5.16 5.38 12.70
N PHE A 286 4.49 6.44 13.15
CA PHE A 286 3.38 6.39 14.09
C PHE A 286 2.14 6.95 13.41
N GLN A 287 1.01 6.30 13.63
CA GLN A 287 -0.26 6.73 13.08
C GLN A 287 -1.35 6.65 14.14
N TYR A 288 -2.27 7.61 14.10
CA TYR A 288 -3.58 7.50 14.73
C TYR A 288 -4.65 8.01 13.76
N SER A 289 -5.75 7.28 13.62
CA SER A 289 -6.91 7.74 12.85
C SER A 289 -8.23 7.59 13.58
N LEU A 290 -9.17 8.44 13.18
CA LEU A 290 -10.56 8.44 13.61
C LEU A 290 -11.45 8.61 12.39
N ALA A 291 -12.51 7.81 12.31
CA ALA A 291 -13.51 7.94 11.27
C ALA A 291 -14.93 7.72 11.79
N GLN A 292 -15.89 8.25 11.04
CA GLN A 292 -17.28 7.84 11.10
C GLN A 292 -17.66 7.25 9.74
N LEU A 293 -18.14 6.01 9.80
CA LEU A 293 -18.56 5.21 8.67
C LEU A 293 -20.07 5.12 8.69
N HIS A 294 -20.72 5.61 7.65
CA HIS A 294 -22.16 5.48 7.47
C HIS A 294 -22.46 4.11 6.88
N SER A 295 -23.23 3.30 7.61
CA SER A 295 -23.70 1.99 7.16
C SER A 295 -22.63 1.13 6.42
N PRO A 296 -21.43 0.87 6.98
CA PRO A 296 -20.36 0.18 6.27
C PRO A 296 -20.72 -1.26 5.88
N GLU A 297 -21.46 -1.96 6.74
CA GLU A 297 -21.75 -3.40 6.59
C GLU A 297 -23.04 -3.62 5.79
N ALA A 298 -22.95 -4.36 4.67
CA ALA A 298 -24.12 -4.72 3.84
C ALA A 298 -25.24 -5.41 4.64
N LEU A 299 -24.85 -6.25 5.60
CA LEU A 299 -25.78 -7.05 6.41
C LEU A 299 -26.25 -6.35 7.70
N ALA A 300 -25.71 -5.16 8.00
CA ALA A 300 -26.16 -4.32 9.09
C ALA A 300 -26.42 -2.87 8.61
N PRO A 301 -27.30 -2.66 7.61
CA PRO A 301 -27.40 -1.40 6.88
C PRO A 301 -27.97 -0.21 7.69
N GLY A 302 -28.38 -0.44 8.93
CA GLY A 302 -28.82 0.62 9.85
C GLY A 302 -27.76 1.03 10.87
N THR A 303 -26.54 0.49 10.79
CA THR A 303 -25.51 0.67 11.81
C THR A 303 -24.42 1.59 11.30
N ASP A 304 -24.28 2.75 11.91
CA ASP A 304 -23.12 3.60 11.71
C ASP A 304 -22.00 3.23 12.69
N LEU A 305 -20.76 3.28 12.24
CA LEU A 305 -19.60 2.92 13.06
C LEU A 305 -18.67 4.11 13.26
N ARG A 306 -18.11 4.21 14.46
CA ARG A 306 -16.89 4.97 14.69
C ARG A 306 -15.71 4.02 14.73
N ARG A 307 -14.77 4.21 13.81
CA ARG A 307 -13.52 3.44 13.77
C ARG A 307 -12.37 4.29 14.29
N MET A 308 -11.56 3.71 15.17
CA MET A 308 -10.32 4.29 15.65
C MET A 308 -9.20 3.29 15.43
N THR A 309 -8.06 3.76 14.91
CA THR A 309 -6.87 2.92 14.76
C THR A 309 -5.64 3.63 15.29
N ALA A 310 -4.68 2.83 15.74
CA ALA A 310 -3.34 3.30 16.04
C ALA A 310 -2.35 2.26 15.52
N SER A 311 -1.23 2.72 14.96
CA SER A 311 -0.13 1.83 14.60
C SER A 311 1.23 2.42 14.86
N LEU A 312 2.18 1.54 15.14
CA LEU A 312 3.59 1.82 15.25
C LEU A 312 4.34 0.86 14.33
N MET A 313 5.04 1.41 13.35
CA MET A 313 5.88 0.67 12.43
C MET A 313 7.35 0.95 12.73
N TYR A 314 8.16 -0.09 12.67
CA TYR A 314 9.62 -0.02 12.73
C TYR A 314 10.21 -0.65 11.48
N ASN A 315 11.21 0.00 10.89
CA ASN A 315 12.03 -0.60 9.86
C ASN A 315 13.52 -0.28 10.05
N ARG A 316 14.33 -1.33 9.95
CA ARG A 316 15.79 -1.26 9.94
C ARG A 316 16.35 -2.08 8.81
N ARG A 317 17.09 -1.41 7.92
CA ARG A 317 17.88 -2.07 6.87
C ARG A 317 18.97 -2.94 7.48
N LEU A 318 19.12 -4.13 6.93
CA LEU A 318 20.18 -5.10 7.19
C LEU A 318 21.02 -5.26 5.92
N GLN A 319 22.15 -5.97 6.00
CA GLN A 319 23.01 -6.18 4.82
C GLN A 319 22.27 -6.86 3.66
N ASN A 320 21.42 -7.86 3.97
CA ASN A 320 20.71 -8.68 2.98
C ASN A 320 19.18 -8.67 3.21
N GLY A 321 18.59 -7.51 3.53
CA GLY A 321 17.14 -7.39 3.74
C GLY A 321 16.78 -6.33 4.76
N ASN A 322 15.63 -6.48 5.42
CA ASN A 322 15.16 -5.56 6.44
C ASN A 322 14.61 -6.31 7.65
N TRP A 323 14.73 -5.70 8.83
CA TRP A 323 13.88 -6.01 9.96
C TRP A 323 12.73 -5.01 9.99
N ALA A 324 11.53 -5.50 9.65
CA ALA A 324 10.29 -4.76 9.77
C ALA A 324 9.43 -5.31 10.92
N SER A 325 8.75 -4.43 11.65
CA SER A 325 7.83 -4.83 12.72
C SER A 325 6.72 -3.81 12.85
N MET A 326 5.53 -4.28 13.23
CA MET A 326 4.37 -3.43 13.40
C MET A 326 3.58 -3.84 14.65
N LEU A 327 3.20 -2.85 15.45
CA LEU A 327 2.16 -2.97 16.45
C LEU A 327 0.93 -2.19 15.95
N LEU A 328 -0.23 -2.80 16.08
CA LEU A 328 -1.47 -2.22 15.58
C LEU A 328 -2.61 -2.44 16.58
N TRP A 329 -3.53 -1.49 16.59
CA TRP A 329 -4.75 -1.51 17.39
C TRP A 329 -5.89 -0.90 16.57
N GLY A 330 -7.06 -1.52 16.63
CA GLY A 330 -8.27 -1.05 15.99
C GLY A 330 -9.48 -1.24 16.91
N ARG A 331 -10.42 -0.31 16.86
CA ARG A 331 -11.69 -0.38 17.59
C ARG A 331 -12.82 0.20 16.77
N ASN A 332 -13.84 -0.62 16.54
CA ASN A 332 -15.15 -0.19 16.06
C ASN A 332 -16.09 0.03 17.26
N ARG A 333 -16.88 1.11 17.20
CA ARG A 333 -17.96 1.40 18.13
C ARG A 333 -19.22 1.72 17.33
N SER A 334 -20.29 0.98 17.55
CA SER A 334 -21.62 1.31 17.01
C SER A 334 -22.03 2.70 17.51
N LEU A 335 -22.41 3.58 16.59
CA LEU A 335 -22.96 4.89 16.95
C LEU A 335 -24.42 4.80 17.38
N VAL A 336 -25.07 3.67 17.12
CA VAL A 336 -26.44 3.38 17.55
C VAL A 336 -26.48 2.95 19.01
N ASP A 337 -25.50 2.16 19.45
CA ASP A 337 -25.51 1.52 20.78
C ASP A 337 -24.73 2.27 21.87
N GLY A 338 -24.06 3.37 21.51
CA GLY A 338 -23.27 4.18 22.43
C GLY A 338 -22.02 3.48 22.93
#